data_AF-K0TDM7-F1
#
_entry.id   AF-K0TDM7-F1
#
_cell.length_a   1.000
_cell.length_b   1.000
_cell.length_c   1.000
_cell.angle_alpha   90.00
_cell.angle_beta   90.00
_cell.angle_gamma   90.00
#
_symmetry.space_group_name_H-M   'P 1'
#
loop_
_entity.id
_entity.type
_entity.pdbx_description
1 polymer ?
#
loop_
_entity_poly.entity_id
_entity_poly.type
_entity_poly.pdbx_seq_one_letter_code
_entity_poly.pdbx_strand_id
1 'polypeptide(L)'
;MFSRIRRGSPHAAANGRKHVNSTPAEQLAELRRALDRLEYLTAKAAGVLPEPAGSSPTGRKRASPGNSANTVVDASPRSGSTSSSGNKDDAAASTDKAKDDGKEQSAPKPAPLERSPSAAAADMRGNSNSSFIFMEKADELEMIELLRRTAETVVLSERRANQLLAEASDKRQQREVAKSKTSGGDNGEEVAGEDDDDIISEDAALPYLAVFELFCERNALANFVNIVTGVSFMQSDDAPQDADESAPPQQPGSKMHRLPPLSIATQAVQSVSILIQNVSRATSLYYLLSNNTVNDLIELPMHLYKRAELNALHTRYNERYSHRKNNKQPSPPPVSDWMNYQSSEMNELVTHFVSFLKSLAMRVNGETLQFFLGYAHESTNGGAEKAPGGSSEAEGTLSGHDMLLEQCRGVNFPLYARALEFCSVEEDSFVRVTAMNICLNFMRLATVESSAAPDSSSSSPMHDDDENDDCGEVLPTSAPTGVLHDASTFPFRDRVAIAQYASTPSRVGDLVSPLCTRLTSQLGQIEGAV
;
A
#
# COMPACT_ATOMS: atom_id res chain seq x y z
N MET A 1 -0.46 23.49 -14.17
CA MET A 1 -1.64 22.65 -13.85
C MET A 1 -1.56 21.91 -12.51
N PHE A 2 -0.42 21.85 -11.80
CA PHE A 2 -0.26 20.99 -10.60
C PHE A 2 -0.33 21.66 -9.21
N SER A 3 -0.63 22.96 -9.10
CA SER A 3 -0.67 23.67 -7.80
C SER A 3 -2.04 23.63 -7.08
N ARG A 4 -2.98 22.76 -7.48
CA ARG A 4 -4.33 22.69 -6.89
C ARG A 4 -4.80 21.32 -6.39
N ILE A 5 -3.92 20.33 -6.28
CA ILE A 5 -4.21 19.13 -5.48
C ILE A 5 -3.97 19.50 -4.02
N ARG A 6 -4.95 20.20 -3.41
CA ARG A 6 -5.03 20.31 -1.95
C ARG A 6 -5.05 18.89 -1.40
N ARG A 7 -4.23 18.61 -0.37
CA ARG A 7 -4.40 17.45 0.52
C ARG A 7 -5.86 17.44 0.99
N GLY A 8 -6.72 16.74 0.27
CA GLY A 8 -8.05 16.43 0.75
C GLY A 8 -7.84 15.68 2.06
N SER A 9 -8.56 16.09 3.10
CA SER A 9 -8.65 15.26 4.31
C SER A 9 -8.90 13.81 3.87
N PRO A 10 -8.13 12.82 4.37
CA PRO A 10 -8.27 11.42 3.96
C PRO A 10 -9.68 10.85 4.20
N HIS A 11 -10.56 11.57 4.90
CA HIS A 11 -11.97 11.22 5.06
C HIS A 11 -12.94 11.82 4.02
N ALA A 12 -12.52 12.77 3.16
CA ALA A 12 -13.44 13.49 2.28
C ALA A 12 -13.45 13.00 0.82
N ALA A 13 -12.42 12.28 0.37
CA ALA A 13 -12.35 11.71 -0.99
C ALA A 13 -12.80 10.24 -1.08
N ALA A 14 -13.12 9.62 0.06
CA ALA A 14 -13.99 8.45 0.09
C ALA A 14 -15.41 8.93 -0.27
N ASN A 15 -15.64 9.21 -1.56
CA ASN A 15 -16.99 9.28 -2.12
C ASN A 15 -17.76 8.10 -1.53
N GLY A 16 -18.85 8.40 -0.83
CA GLY A 16 -19.67 7.47 -0.06
C GLY A 16 -20.37 6.39 -0.90
N ARG A 17 -19.61 5.64 -1.71
CA ARG A 17 -19.88 4.23 -1.90
C ARG A 17 -19.77 3.61 -0.53
N LYS A 18 -20.91 3.52 0.16
CA LYS A 18 -21.12 2.47 1.14
C LYS A 18 -20.59 1.21 0.48
N HIS A 19 -19.48 0.68 0.98
CA HIS A 19 -19.00 -0.63 0.54
C HIS A 19 -20.13 -1.59 0.91
N VAL A 20 -21.00 -1.83 -0.06
CA VAL A 20 -22.06 -2.82 0.05
C VAL A 20 -21.31 -4.12 0.27
N ASN A 21 -21.60 -4.80 1.38
CA ASN A 21 -21.00 -6.07 1.76
C ASN A 21 -20.98 -7.00 0.55
N SER A 22 -19.83 -7.12 -0.10
CA SER A 22 -19.72 -7.85 -1.35
C SER A 22 -19.37 -9.29 -1.06
N THR A 23 -20.12 -10.22 -1.63
CA THR A 23 -19.74 -11.63 -1.63
C THR A 23 -18.43 -11.81 -2.40
N PRO A 24 -17.63 -12.86 -2.12
CA PRO A 24 -16.44 -13.15 -2.92
C PRO A 24 -16.72 -13.28 -4.42
N ALA A 25 -17.91 -13.80 -4.78
CA ALA A 25 -18.37 -13.88 -6.17
C ALA A 25 -18.61 -12.51 -6.81
N GLU A 26 -19.09 -11.52 -6.05
CA GLU A 26 -19.25 -10.14 -6.53
C GLU A 26 -17.90 -9.45 -6.71
N GLN A 27 -16.95 -9.67 -5.80
CA GLN A 27 -15.56 -9.19 -5.93
C GLN A 27 -14.89 -9.79 -7.17
N LEU A 28 -15.05 -11.09 -7.42
CA LEU A 28 -14.61 -11.76 -8.65
C LEU A 28 -15.26 -11.13 -9.88
N ALA A 29 -16.57 -10.92 -9.87
CA ALA A 29 -17.27 -10.31 -11.00
C ALA A 29 -16.81 -8.86 -11.26
N GLU A 30 -16.49 -8.09 -10.21
CA GLU A 30 -15.93 -6.75 -10.35
C GLU A 30 -14.52 -6.78 -10.96
N LEU A 31 -13.65 -7.68 -10.48
CA LEU A 31 -12.31 -7.86 -11.04
C LEU A 31 -12.34 -8.31 -12.50
N ARG A 32 -13.21 -9.26 -12.86
CA ARG A 32 -13.43 -9.67 -14.26
C ARG A 32 -13.80 -8.47 -15.13
N ARG A 33 -14.81 -7.70 -14.73
CA ARG A 33 -15.26 -6.50 -15.48
C ARG A 33 -14.17 -5.44 -15.60
N ALA A 34 -13.30 -5.31 -14.60
CA ALA A 34 -12.17 -4.39 -14.65
C ALA A 34 -11.11 -4.89 -15.64
N LEU A 35 -10.73 -6.17 -15.57
CA LEU A 35 -9.76 -6.79 -16.46
C LEU A 35 -10.24 -6.77 -17.91
N ASP A 36 -11.47 -7.20 -18.20
CA ASP A 36 -12.02 -7.23 -19.56
C ASP A 36 -11.94 -5.85 -20.23
N ARG A 37 -12.16 -4.77 -19.47
CA ARG A 37 -12.05 -3.40 -19.97
C ARG A 37 -10.60 -2.98 -20.20
N LEU A 38 -9.68 -3.36 -19.31
CA LEU A 38 -8.25 -3.08 -19.47
C LEU A 38 -7.67 -3.83 -20.68
N GLU A 39 -8.01 -5.12 -20.84
CA GLU A 39 -7.62 -5.93 -21.99
C GLU A 39 -8.21 -5.37 -23.28
N TYR A 40 -9.48 -4.96 -23.29
CA TYR A 40 -10.09 -4.29 -24.45
C TYR A 40 -9.33 -3.01 -24.85
N LEU A 41 -9.02 -2.13 -23.90
CA LEU A 41 -8.26 -0.90 -24.19
C LEU A 41 -6.85 -1.21 -24.68
N THR A 42 -6.20 -2.22 -24.10
CA THR A 42 -4.85 -2.65 -24.52
C THR A 42 -4.87 -3.23 -25.93
N ALA A 43 -5.85 -4.08 -26.26
CA ALA A 43 -6.02 -4.64 -27.60
C ALA A 43 -6.37 -3.57 -28.63
N LYS A 44 -7.15 -2.55 -28.24
CA LYS A 44 -7.45 -1.37 -29.06
C LYS A 44 -6.19 -0.53 -29.29
N ALA A 45 -5.39 -0.28 -28.25
CA ALA A 45 -4.11 0.44 -28.32
C ALA A 45 -3.08 -0.25 -29.22
N ALA A 46 -3.08 -1.59 -29.24
CA ALA A 46 -2.20 -2.40 -30.08
C ALA A 46 -2.67 -2.49 -31.56
N GLY A 47 -3.83 -1.92 -31.91
CA GLY A 47 -4.41 -2.03 -33.27
C GLY A 47 -4.87 -3.44 -33.63
N VAL A 48 -5.01 -4.34 -32.66
CA VAL A 48 -5.42 -5.74 -32.89
C VAL A 48 -6.93 -5.84 -33.12
N LEU A 49 -7.71 -4.95 -32.51
CA LEU A 49 -9.15 -4.92 -32.70
C LEU A 49 -9.51 -4.11 -33.95
N PRO A 50 -10.26 -4.69 -34.91
CA PRO A 50 -10.73 -3.95 -36.07
C PRO A 50 -11.61 -2.79 -35.61
N GLU A 51 -11.30 -1.59 -36.10
CA GLU A 51 -12.20 -0.43 -35.96
C GLU A 51 -13.60 -0.86 -36.42
N PRO A 52 -14.65 -0.65 -35.60
CA PRO A 52 -16.00 -1.03 -35.98
C PRO A 52 -16.32 -0.34 -37.30
N ALA A 53 -16.63 -1.12 -38.34
CA ALA A 53 -16.70 -0.71 -39.75
C ALA A 53 -17.79 0.33 -40.11
N GLY A 54 -18.26 1.13 -39.15
CA GLY A 54 -19.30 2.15 -39.32
C GLY A 54 -18.94 3.56 -38.79
N SER A 55 -17.78 3.77 -38.15
CA SER A 55 -17.35 5.12 -37.71
C SER A 55 -16.46 5.80 -38.75
N SER A 56 -16.99 6.02 -39.96
CA SER A 56 -16.35 6.98 -40.87
C SER A 56 -16.47 8.39 -40.26
N PRO A 57 -15.36 9.18 -40.19
CA PRO A 57 -15.41 10.57 -39.76
C PRO A 57 -16.02 11.41 -40.89
N THR A 58 -17.32 11.27 -41.12
CA THR A 58 -18.07 12.19 -41.96
C THR A 58 -18.20 13.50 -41.19
N GLY A 59 -17.56 14.55 -41.71
CA GLY A 59 -17.51 15.88 -41.10
C GLY A 59 -18.88 16.38 -40.64
N ARG A 60 -19.06 16.45 -39.32
CA ARG A 60 -20.26 17.05 -38.71
C ARG A 60 -20.19 18.57 -38.81
N LYS A 61 -20.83 19.13 -39.84
CA LYS A 61 -21.41 20.47 -39.79
C LYS A 61 -22.40 20.51 -38.62
N ARG A 62 -22.18 21.44 -37.69
CA ARG A 62 -23.11 21.82 -36.61
C ARG A 62 -24.48 22.15 -37.19
N ALA A 63 -25.50 21.38 -36.83
CA ALA A 63 -26.90 21.78 -36.92
C ALA A 63 -27.56 21.59 -35.55
N SER A 64 -28.32 22.63 -35.16
CA SER A 64 -29.01 22.81 -33.87
C SER A 64 -30.17 21.82 -33.67
N PRO A 65 -30.62 21.55 -32.43
CA PRO A 65 -31.60 20.52 -32.13
C PRO A 65 -33.04 21.03 -32.27
N GLY A 66 -33.89 20.20 -32.89
CA GLY A 66 -35.34 20.34 -32.92
C GLY A 66 -36.02 19.24 -32.12
N ASN A 67 -37.01 19.63 -31.31
CA ASN A 67 -37.88 18.81 -30.46
C ASN A 67 -38.63 17.70 -31.23
N SER A 68 -38.92 16.58 -30.57
CA SER A 68 -40.29 16.17 -30.13
C SER A 68 -40.50 14.66 -29.95
N ALA A 69 -41.22 14.34 -28.85
CA ALA A 69 -42.27 13.32 -28.68
C ALA A 69 -41.97 11.80 -28.54
N ASN A 70 -42.24 11.33 -27.31
CA ASN A 70 -43.14 10.24 -26.88
C ASN A 70 -43.30 8.95 -27.72
N THR A 71 -43.10 7.81 -27.05
CA THR A 71 -44.08 6.70 -27.07
C THR A 71 -43.98 5.78 -25.83
N VAL A 72 -45.15 5.27 -25.45
CA VAL A 72 -45.52 4.46 -24.28
C VAL A 72 -45.82 3.02 -24.72
N VAL A 73 -45.33 2.00 -24.00
CA VAL A 73 -45.91 0.63 -23.83
C VAL A 73 -45.09 -0.05 -22.72
N ASP A 74 -45.58 -0.34 -21.50
CA ASP A 74 -46.58 -1.32 -21.02
C ASP A 74 -46.21 -2.80 -21.26
N ALA A 75 -45.93 -3.54 -20.17
CA ALA A 75 -46.35 -4.93 -19.91
C ALA A 75 -45.57 -5.55 -18.71
N SER A 76 -46.29 -5.82 -17.61
CA SER A 76 -45.91 -6.81 -16.58
C SER A 76 -46.20 -8.24 -17.06
N PRO A 77 -45.69 -9.27 -16.35
CA PRO A 77 -46.66 -10.12 -15.66
C PRO A 77 -46.26 -10.63 -14.26
N ARG A 78 -47.32 -10.83 -13.47
CA ARG A 78 -47.44 -11.56 -12.19
C ARG A 78 -47.48 -13.08 -12.40
N SER A 79 -46.87 -13.83 -11.48
CA SER A 79 -47.32 -15.11 -10.88
C SER A 79 -46.17 -15.68 -10.04
N GLY A 80 -46.30 -16.37 -8.90
CA GLY A 80 -47.43 -16.92 -8.19
C GLY A 80 -46.90 -17.56 -6.89
N SER A 81 -47.79 -17.70 -5.92
CA SER A 81 -47.63 -18.23 -4.56
C SER A 81 -47.40 -19.74 -4.48
N THR A 82 -46.66 -20.21 -3.47
CA THR A 82 -47.01 -21.41 -2.68
C THR A 82 -46.43 -21.36 -1.27
N SER A 83 -47.32 -21.55 -0.30
CA SER A 83 -47.12 -21.80 1.13
C SER A 83 -46.60 -23.21 1.43
N SER A 84 -45.83 -23.39 2.50
CA SER A 84 -45.98 -24.55 3.38
C SER A 84 -45.54 -24.26 4.81
N SER A 85 -46.33 -24.81 5.72
CA SER A 85 -46.33 -24.71 7.17
C SER A 85 -45.45 -25.76 7.84
N GLY A 86 -44.93 -25.47 9.04
CA GLY A 86 -44.36 -26.48 9.93
C GLY A 86 -44.04 -25.94 11.32
N ASN A 87 -45.00 -26.01 12.24
CA ASN A 87 -44.80 -25.86 13.68
C ASN A 87 -43.96 -27.02 14.22
N LYS A 88 -43.14 -26.76 15.25
CA LYS A 88 -42.95 -27.66 16.40
C LYS A 88 -42.35 -26.93 17.59
N ASP A 89 -43.10 -27.02 18.69
CA ASP A 89 -42.75 -26.69 20.06
C ASP A 89 -41.57 -27.55 20.58
N ASP A 90 -40.80 -27.03 21.54
CA ASP A 90 -40.46 -27.74 22.80
C ASP A 90 -39.64 -26.89 23.80
N ALA A 91 -40.28 -26.66 24.95
CA ALA A 91 -39.80 -26.65 26.35
C ALA A 91 -38.36 -26.25 26.77
N ALA A 92 -38.32 -25.16 27.55
CA ALA A 92 -37.85 -25.04 28.95
C ALA A 92 -36.47 -25.60 29.40
N ALA A 93 -35.63 -24.71 29.95
CA ALA A 93 -35.09 -24.84 31.32
C ALA A 93 -34.34 -23.56 31.76
N SER A 94 -34.82 -22.98 32.86
CA SER A 94 -34.24 -21.88 33.64
C SER A 94 -33.06 -22.32 34.50
N THR A 95 -32.02 -21.49 34.64
CA THR A 95 -31.21 -21.46 35.86
C THR A 95 -30.80 -20.03 36.21
N ASP A 96 -31.31 -19.59 37.36
CA ASP A 96 -30.93 -18.38 38.09
C ASP A 96 -29.45 -18.39 38.50
N LYS A 97 -28.77 -17.24 38.39
CA LYS A 97 -27.63 -16.91 39.25
C LYS A 97 -27.49 -15.41 39.45
N ALA A 98 -27.22 -15.07 40.72
CA ALA A 98 -27.39 -13.79 41.35
C ALA A 98 -26.33 -12.73 40.97
N LYS A 99 -26.79 -11.48 41.02
CA LYS A 99 -26.06 -10.21 41.01
C LYS A 99 -25.11 -10.09 42.21
N ASP A 100 -23.92 -9.56 41.96
CA ASP A 100 -23.02 -8.95 42.94
C ASP A 100 -22.58 -7.59 42.37
N ASP A 101 -22.94 -6.50 43.07
CA ASP A 101 -22.76 -5.10 42.65
C ASP A 101 -21.53 -4.50 43.37
N GLY A 102 -20.36 -4.59 42.72
CA GLY A 102 -19.11 -3.94 43.16
C GLY A 102 -18.85 -2.63 42.41
N LYS A 103 -18.92 -1.50 43.13
CA LYS A 103 -18.64 -0.14 42.63
C LYS A 103 -17.12 0.12 42.58
N GLU A 104 -16.50 0.03 41.39
CA GLU A 104 -15.12 0.48 41.18
C GLU A 104 -15.06 1.88 40.54
N GLN A 105 -14.34 2.78 41.19
CA GLN A 105 -14.07 4.15 40.74
C GLN A 105 -13.02 4.13 39.62
N SER A 106 -13.38 4.68 38.46
CA SER A 106 -12.51 4.76 37.28
C SER A 106 -11.40 5.81 37.46
N ALA A 107 -10.15 5.35 37.47
CA ALA A 107 -8.96 6.18 37.37
C ALA A 107 -8.83 6.85 35.98
N PRO A 108 -8.15 8.01 35.88
CA PRO A 108 -8.01 8.75 34.63
C PRO A 108 -7.25 7.96 33.57
N LYS A 109 -7.84 7.92 32.36
CA LYS A 109 -7.34 7.21 31.18
C LYS A 109 -5.96 7.77 30.77
N PRO A 110 -4.87 6.99 30.81
CA PRO A 110 -3.56 7.47 30.40
C PRO A 110 -3.53 7.78 28.90
N ALA A 111 -2.73 8.79 28.53
CA ALA A 111 -2.48 9.19 27.15
C ALA A 111 -2.06 8.00 26.27
N PRO A 112 -2.36 8.01 24.95
CA PRO A 112 -2.05 6.89 24.07
C PRO A 112 -0.54 6.68 24.01
N LEU A 113 -0.07 5.62 24.69
CA LEU A 113 1.32 5.18 24.70
C LEU A 113 1.73 4.74 23.28
N GLU A 114 2.87 5.25 22.82
CA GLU A 114 3.56 4.76 21.63
C GLU A 114 3.77 3.25 21.75
N ARG A 115 3.14 2.49 20.84
CA ARG A 115 3.10 1.04 20.89
C ARG A 115 4.51 0.47 20.67
N SER A 116 5.07 -0.16 21.70
CA SER A 116 6.25 -1.02 21.57
C SER A 116 5.92 -2.28 20.74
N PRO A 117 6.90 -3.00 20.17
CA PRO A 117 6.69 -4.25 19.42
C PRO A 117 5.89 -5.33 20.16
N SER A 118 5.84 -5.25 21.49
CA SER A 118 4.96 -6.06 22.35
C SER A 118 3.45 -5.89 22.04
N ALA A 119 3.05 -4.86 21.30
CA ALA A 119 1.68 -4.64 20.87
C ALA A 119 1.15 -5.74 19.93
N ALA A 120 1.98 -6.33 19.08
CA ALA A 120 1.56 -7.49 18.26
C ALA A 120 1.24 -8.72 19.14
N ALA A 121 2.03 -8.93 20.21
CA ALA A 121 1.76 -9.96 21.20
C ALA A 121 0.53 -9.63 22.08
N ALA A 122 0.27 -8.35 22.34
CA ALA A 122 -0.94 -7.90 23.03
C ALA A 122 -2.20 -8.03 22.15
N ASP A 123 -2.10 -7.76 20.84
CA ASP A 123 -3.18 -7.96 19.88
C ASP A 123 -3.49 -9.45 19.65
N MET A 124 -2.48 -10.33 19.72
CA MET A 124 -2.71 -11.78 19.77
C MET A 124 -3.50 -12.22 21.01
N ARG A 125 -3.40 -11.49 22.13
CA ARG A 125 -4.23 -11.70 23.33
C ARG A 125 -5.63 -11.08 23.19
N GLY A 126 -5.78 -10.06 22.36
CA GLY A 126 -7.08 -9.57 21.94
C GLY A 126 -7.85 -10.71 21.30
N ASN A 127 -9.06 -11.01 21.76
CA ASN A 127 -9.82 -12.18 21.31
C ASN A 127 -10.44 -11.97 19.90
N SER A 128 -9.69 -11.36 18.97
CA SER A 128 -10.10 -11.09 17.59
C SER A 128 -10.23 -12.39 16.80
N ASN A 129 -11.43 -12.95 16.73
CA ASN A 129 -11.69 -14.14 15.93
C ASN A 129 -11.47 -13.84 14.44
N SER A 130 -10.35 -14.29 13.88
CA SER A 130 -10.07 -14.24 12.44
C SER A 130 -10.20 -15.62 11.81
N SER A 131 -10.75 -15.68 10.60
CA SER A 131 -10.91 -16.92 9.84
C SER A 131 -10.77 -16.64 8.36
N PHE A 132 -10.23 -17.61 7.61
CA PHE A 132 -10.25 -17.53 6.16
C PHE A 132 -11.67 -17.71 5.63
N ILE A 133 -11.96 -17.02 4.55
CA ILE A 133 -13.19 -17.21 3.80
C ILE A 133 -13.10 -18.52 3.05
N PHE A 134 -14.17 -19.29 3.11
CA PHE A 134 -14.31 -20.46 2.26
C PHE A 134 -14.50 -20.01 0.82
N MET A 135 -13.65 -20.50 -0.07
CA MET A 135 -13.69 -20.24 -1.50
C MET A 135 -13.48 -21.56 -2.23
N GLU A 136 -14.22 -21.79 -3.30
CA GLU A 136 -13.98 -22.95 -4.15
C GLU A 136 -12.61 -22.82 -4.82
N LYS A 137 -11.92 -23.94 -5.03
CA LYS A 137 -10.55 -23.88 -5.57
C LYS A 137 -10.48 -23.25 -6.96
N ALA A 138 -11.53 -23.39 -7.77
CA ALA A 138 -11.64 -22.75 -9.08
C ALA A 138 -11.70 -21.22 -8.96
N ASP A 139 -12.58 -20.72 -8.10
CA ASP A 139 -12.73 -19.29 -7.79
C ASP A 139 -11.44 -18.68 -7.22
N GLU A 140 -10.74 -19.43 -6.36
CA GLU A 140 -9.46 -19.03 -5.77
C GLU A 140 -8.39 -18.83 -6.85
N LEU A 141 -8.21 -19.83 -7.73
CA LEU A 141 -7.24 -19.77 -8.84
C LEU A 141 -7.58 -18.67 -9.83
N GLU A 142 -8.87 -18.45 -10.08
CA GLU A 142 -9.30 -17.38 -10.96
C GLU A 142 -9.03 -16.00 -10.35
N MET A 143 -9.31 -15.79 -9.06
CA MET A 143 -8.98 -14.53 -8.39
C MET A 143 -7.49 -14.21 -8.47
N ILE A 144 -6.64 -15.22 -8.24
CA ILE A 144 -5.18 -15.12 -8.37
C ILE A 144 -4.80 -14.67 -9.79
N GLU A 145 -5.36 -15.32 -10.81
CA GLU A 145 -5.06 -14.99 -12.20
C GLU A 145 -5.54 -13.58 -12.59
N LEU A 146 -6.72 -13.16 -12.11
CA LEU A 146 -7.24 -11.81 -12.35
C LEU A 146 -6.35 -10.73 -11.71
N LEU A 147 -5.91 -10.93 -10.47
CA LEU A 147 -4.99 -10.02 -9.77
C LEU A 147 -3.64 -9.92 -10.49
N ARG A 148 -3.11 -11.04 -10.96
CA ARG A 148 -1.85 -11.11 -11.71
C ARG A 148 -1.96 -10.38 -13.05
N ARG A 149 -2.95 -10.75 -13.88
CA ARG A 149 -3.15 -10.17 -15.21
C ARG A 149 -3.41 -8.67 -15.17
N THR A 150 -4.26 -8.22 -14.24
CA THR A 150 -4.56 -6.79 -14.10
C THR A 150 -3.28 -5.97 -13.85
N ALA A 151 -2.39 -6.44 -12.96
CA ALA A 151 -1.12 -5.78 -12.70
C ALA A 151 -0.18 -5.82 -13.92
N GLU A 152 -0.06 -6.99 -14.58
CA GLU A 152 0.77 -7.16 -15.76
C GLU A 152 0.33 -6.27 -16.92
N THR A 153 -0.97 -6.21 -17.22
CA THR A 153 -1.52 -5.36 -18.29
C THR A 153 -1.17 -3.89 -18.06
N VAL A 154 -1.33 -3.40 -16.83
CA VAL A 154 -0.99 -2.00 -16.47
C VAL A 154 0.51 -1.74 -16.57
N VAL A 155 1.36 -2.69 -16.12
CA VAL A 155 2.81 -2.55 -16.23
C VAL A 155 3.27 -2.57 -17.69
N LEU A 156 2.72 -3.46 -18.51
CA LEU A 156 3.06 -3.55 -19.93
C LEU A 156 2.62 -2.30 -20.68
N SER A 157 1.42 -1.78 -20.39
CA SER A 157 0.95 -0.54 -21.02
C SER A 157 1.81 0.65 -20.62
N GLU A 158 2.14 0.80 -19.34
CA GLU A 158 3.02 1.86 -18.82
C GLU A 158 4.43 1.78 -19.45
N ARG A 159 5.03 0.58 -19.54
CA ARG A 159 6.33 0.40 -20.20
C ARG A 159 6.26 0.77 -21.68
N ARG A 160 5.21 0.36 -22.40
CA ARG A 160 5.05 0.68 -23.82
C ARG A 160 4.84 2.17 -24.05
N ALA A 161 4.02 2.82 -23.23
CA ALA A 161 3.84 4.28 -23.28
C ALA A 161 5.17 5.01 -23.11
N ASN A 162 6.00 4.58 -22.14
CA ASN A 162 7.30 5.18 -21.89
C ASN A 162 8.30 4.97 -23.04
N GLN A 163 8.29 3.81 -23.69
CA GLN A 163 9.11 3.58 -24.88
C GLN A 163 8.72 4.55 -26.01
N LEU A 164 7.43 4.70 -26.29
CA LEU A 164 6.95 5.59 -27.35
C LEU A 164 7.26 7.07 -27.06
N LEU A 165 7.15 7.50 -25.80
CA LEU A 165 7.51 8.85 -25.38
C LEU A 165 9.03 9.10 -25.47
N ALA A 166 9.85 8.12 -25.12
CA ALA A 166 11.31 8.21 -25.27
C ALA A 166 11.70 8.30 -26.74
N GLU A 167 11.13 7.45 -27.60
CA GLU A 167 11.35 7.49 -29.05
C GLU A 167 10.94 8.85 -29.66
N ALA A 168 9.82 9.43 -29.22
CA ALA A 168 9.38 10.75 -29.65
C ALA A 168 10.36 11.86 -29.21
N SER A 169 10.83 11.80 -27.96
CA SER A 169 11.84 12.73 -27.43
C SER A 169 13.17 12.65 -28.20
N ASP A 170 13.65 11.44 -28.50
CA ASP A 170 14.91 11.24 -29.23
C ASP A 170 14.81 11.78 -30.66
N LYS A 171 13.69 11.55 -31.35
CA LYS A 171 13.43 12.13 -32.68
C LYS A 171 13.44 13.65 -32.65
N ARG A 172 12.83 14.26 -31.63
CA ARG A 172 12.84 15.71 -31.44
C ARG A 172 14.26 16.25 -31.23
N GLN A 173 15.06 15.61 -30.37
CA GLN A 173 16.45 16.01 -30.15
C GLN A 173 17.29 15.89 -31.43
N GLN A 174 17.11 14.82 -32.21
CA GLN A 174 17.81 14.65 -33.49
C GLN A 174 17.45 15.75 -34.50
N ARG A 175 16.18 16.17 -34.56
CA ARG A 175 15.72 17.28 -35.41
C ARG A 175 16.31 18.63 -34.97
N GLU A 176 16.36 18.91 -33.68
CA GLU A 176 17.00 20.13 -33.15
C GLU A 176 18.50 20.19 -33.49
N VAL A 177 19.21 19.05 -33.40
CA VAL A 177 20.61 18.95 -33.83
C VAL A 177 20.75 19.11 -35.34
N ALA A 178 19.83 18.58 -36.16
CA ALA A 178 19.85 18.78 -37.60
C ALA A 178 19.60 20.26 -37.99
N LYS A 179 18.64 20.92 -37.33
CA LYS A 179 18.28 22.33 -37.57
C LYS A 179 19.40 23.30 -37.19
N SER A 180 20.14 23.01 -36.11
CA SER A 180 21.30 23.82 -35.73
C SER A 180 22.45 23.73 -36.74
N LYS A 181 22.66 22.58 -37.38
CA LYS A 181 23.69 22.40 -38.43
C LYS A 181 23.36 23.14 -39.74
N THR A 182 22.09 23.28 -40.10
CA THR A 182 21.69 23.93 -41.36
C THR A 182 21.58 25.46 -41.27
N SER A 183 21.53 26.05 -40.07
CA SER A 183 21.39 27.50 -39.89
C SER A 183 22.65 28.35 -40.17
N GLY A 184 23.79 27.72 -40.52
CA GLY A 184 25.06 28.42 -40.82
C GLY A 184 25.27 28.86 -42.27
N GLY A 185 24.32 28.59 -43.18
CA GLY A 185 24.42 28.91 -44.60
C GLY A 185 23.54 30.11 -45.00
N ASP A 186 24.19 31.20 -45.38
CA ASP A 186 23.61 32.48 -45.77
C ASP A 186 22.70 32.39 -47.02
N ASN A 187 21.47 32.89 -46.86
CA ASN A 187 20.48 33.30 -47.88
C ASN A 187 19.82 32.26 -48.81
N GLY A 188 18.56 31.92 -48.50
CA GLY A 188 17.53 31.78 -49.53
C GLY A 188 16.54 30.63 -49.33
N GLU A 189 15.28 31.02 -49.07
CA GLU A 189 14.06 30.19 -49.22
C GLU A 189 13.66 29.32 -48.01
N GLU A 190 12.83 29.89 -47.12
CA GLU A 190 12.11 29.17 -46.06
C GLU A 190 11.08 28.21 -46.67
N VAL A 191 11.36 26.90 -46.63
CA VAL A 191 10.35 25.86 -46.93
C VAL A 191 9.58 25.54 -45.65
N ALA A 192 8.39 26.13 -45.50
CA ALA A 192 7.53 26.04 -44.33
C ALA A 192 6.70 24.73 -44.22
N GLY A 193 7.30 23.55 -44.49
CA GLY A 193 6.54 22.37 -44.90
C GLY A 193 6.36 21.17 -43.96
N GLU A 194 7.08 21.02 -42.83
CA GLU A 194 7.27 19.66 -42.25
C GLU A 194 7.07 19.51 -40.72
N ASP A 195 6.23 20.35 -40.09
CA ASP A 195 5.99 20.26 -38.63
C ASP A 195 4.88 19.26 -38.22
N ASP A 196 4.10 18.70 -39.14
CA ASP A 196 2.93 17.86 -38.80
C ASP A 196 3.26 16.41 -38.36
N ASP A 197 4.44 15.88 -38.70
CA ASP A 197 4.80 14.48 -38.40
C ASP A 197 5.11 14.21 -36.92
N ASP A 198 5.49 15.24 -36.14
CA ASP A 198 5.90 15.08 -34.74
C ASP A 198 4.70 14.88 -33.79
N ILE A 199 3.56 15.49 -34.11
CA ILE A 199 2.33 15.39 -33.30
C ILE A 199 1.80 13.95 -33.29
N ILE A 200 1.97 13.23 -34.40
CA ILE A 200 1.46 11.87 -34.58
C ILE A 200 2.20 10.87 -33.65
N SER A 201 3.44 11.16 -33.24
CA SER A 201 4.25 10.22 -32.45
C SER A 201 3.86 10.19 -30.96
N GLU A 202 3.49 11.33 -30.36
CA GLU A 202 3.05 11.36 -28.95
C GLU A 202 1.63 10.81 -28.79
N ASP A 203 0.76 11.06 -29.78
CA ASP A 203 -0.61 10.54 -29.81
C ASP A 203 -0.65 9.00 -29.80
N ALA A 204 0.38 8.33 -30.32
CA ALA A 204 0.51 6.88 -30.27
C ALA A 204 0.69 6.33 -28.84
N ALA A 205 1.17 7.13 -27.89
CA ALA A 205 1.32 6.73 -26.49
C ALA A 205 0.01 6.86 -25.68
N LEU A 206 -0.90 7.74 -26.09
CA LEU A 206 -2.14 8.05 -25.36
C LEU A 206 -3.00 6.81 -25.06
N PRO A 207 -3.22 5.87 -25.99
CA PRO A 207 -4.02 4.67 -25.70
C PRO A 207 -3.43 3.79 -24.60
N TYR A 208 -2.10 3.73 -24.48
CA TYR A 208 -1.42 2.95 -23.43
C TYR A 208 -1.49 3.67 -22.07
N LEU A 209 -1.46 4.99 -22.06
CA LEU A 209 -1.68 5.80 -20.86
C LEU A 209 -3.11 5.69 -20.34
N ALA A 210 -4.09 5.61 -21.25
CA ALA A 210 -5.49 5.43 -20.90
C ALA A 210 -5.75 4.14 -20.10
N VAL A 211 -4.94 3.08 -20.28
CA VAL A 211 -5.03 1.85 -19.47
C VAL A 211 -4.67 2.12 -18.01
N PHE A 212 -3.59 2.87 -17.77
CA PHE A 212 -3.19 3.26 -16.41
C PHE A 212 -4.21 4.23 -15.79
N GLU A 213 -4.69 5.20 -16.55
CA GLU A 213 -5.75 6.12 -16.10
C GLU A 213 -7.02 5.37 -15.72
N LEU A 214 -7.46 4.40 -16.53
CA LEU A 214 -8.62 3.56 -16.20
C LEU A 214 -8.38 2.74 -14.94
N PHE A 215 -7.18 2.20 -14.74
CA PHE A 215 -6.82 1.48 -13.51
C PHE A 215 -6.97 2.38 -12.27
N CYS A 216 -6.50 3.63 -12.35
CA CYS A 216 -6.66 4.62 -11.29
C CYS A 216 -8.12 5.07 -11.11
N GLU A 217 -8.84 5.37 -12.19
CA GLU A 217 -10.26 5.78 -12.16
C GLU A 217 -11.14 4.72 -11.48
N ARG A 218 -10.81 3.45 -11.70
CA ARG A 218 -11.53 2.32 -11.09
C ARG A 218 -11.11 2.00 -9.67
N ASN A 219 -10.15 2.73 -9.11
CA ASN A 219 -9.56 2.42 -7.81
C ASN A 219 -9.14 0.94 -7.70
N ALA A 220 -8.63 0.36 -8.79
CA ALA A 220 -8.29 -1.06 -8.83
C ALA A 220 -7.20 -1.42 -7.79
N LEU A 221 -6.28 -0.49 -7.52
CA LEU A 221 -5.32 -0.62 -6.41
C LEU A 221 -6.02 -0.74 -5.05
N ALA A 222 -7.05 0.06 -4.79
CA ALA A 222 -7.83 -0.02 -3.56
C ALA A 222 -8.58 -1.34 -3.46
N ASN A 223 -9.11 -1.86 -4.57
CA ASN A 223 -9.71 -3.19 -4.59
C ASN A 223 -8.69 -4.28 -4.24
N PHE A 224 -7.45 -4.20 -4.74
CA PHE A 224 -6.40 -5.16 -4.37
C PHE A 224 -6.13 -5.11 -2.86
N VAL A 225 -5.94 -3.91 -2.30
CA VAL A 225 -5.64 -3.74 -0.88
C VAL A 225 -6.83 -4.13 -0.01
N ASN A 226 -8.06 -3.81 -0.39
CA ASN A 226 -9.27 -4.20 0.33
C ASN A 226 -9.47 -5.72 0.35
N ILE A 227 -9.09 -6.43 -0.72
CA ILE A 227 -9.07 -7.88 -0.75
C ILE A 227 -8.05 -8.41 0.27
N VAL A 228 -6.79 -7.96 0.23
CA VAL A 228 -5.72 -8.44 1.13
C VAL A 228 -5.99 -8.05 2.59
N THR A 229 -6.52 -6.88 2.87
CA THR A 229 -6.83 -6.47 4.25
C THR A 229 -8.07 -7.15 4.80
N GLY A 230 -8.83 -7.85 3.94
CA GLY A 230 -10.10 -8.48 4.29
C GLY A 230 -11.28 -7.51 4.39
N VAL A 231 -11.07 -6.21 4.14
CA VAL A 231 -12.10 -5.17 4.18
C VAL A 231 -13.23 -5.48 3.21
N SER A 232 -12.93 -6.02 2.02
CA SER A 232 -13.94 -6.43 1.02
C SER A 232 -14.90 -7.52 1.51
N PHE A 233 -14.56 -8.21 2.61
CA PHE A 233 -15.30 -9.37 3.11
C PHE A 233 -15.88 -9.17 4.51
N MET A 234 -15.72 -7.98 5.08
CA MET A 234 -16.35 -7.64 6.35
C MET A 234 -17.85 -7.52 6.12
N GLN A 235 -18.62 -8.45 6.70
CA GLN A 235 -20.07 -8.33 6.77
C GLN A 235 -20.37 -7.31 7.86
N SER A 236 -20.92 -6.16 7.49
CA SER A 236 -21.59 -5.29 8.46
C SER A 236 -22.85 -6.02 8.94
N ASP A 237 -22.80 -6.55 10.16
CA ASP A 237 -23.96 -7.11 10.86
C ASP A 237 -25.00 -6.03 11.21
N ASP A 238 -24.77 -4.78 10.80
CA ASP A 238 -25.65 -3.61 10.97
C ASP A 238 -26.90 -3.66 10.06
N ALA A 239 -27.33 -4.85 9.61
CA ALA A 239 -28.67 -4.99 9.09
C ALA A 239 -29.63 -4.53 10.20
N PRO A 240 -30.44 -3.48 9.99
CA PRO A 240 -31.31 -2.95 11.02
C PRO A 240 -32.25 -4.08 11.43
N GLN A 241 -31.97 -4.71 12.56
CA GLN A 241 -32.93 -5.56 13.24
C GLN A 241 -34.06 -4.63 13.61
N ASP A 242 -35.17 -4.76 12.90
CA ASP A 242 -36.41 -4.07 13.20
C ASP A 242 -36.66 -4.19 14.70
N ALA A 243 -36.73 -3.03 15.34
CA ALA A 243 -36.58 -2.83 16.77
C ALA A 243 -37.59 -3.66 17.57
N ASP A 244 -37.19 -4.84 18.02
CA ASP A 244 -37.79 -5.46 19.19
C ASP A 244 -37.09 -4.87 20.42
N GLU A 245 -37.66 -3.76 20.90
CA GLU A 245 -37.20 -2.90 22.00
C GLU A 245 -37.07 -3.65 23.36
N SER A 246 -37.32 -4.96 23.38
CA SER A 246 -37.38 -5.78 24.59
C SER A 246 -36.17 -6.71 24.80
N ALA A 247 -35.24 -6.80 23.85
CA ALA A 247 -34.07 -7.68 24.00
C ALA A 247 -33.01 -7.08 24.93
N PRO A 248 -32.45 -7.86 25.89
CA PRO A 248 -31.39 -7.40 26.78
C PRO A 248 -30.16 -6.93 25.97
N PRO A 249 -29.38 -5.95 26.49
CA PRO A 249 -28.23 -5.39 25.80
C PRO A 249 -27.24 -6.51 25.46
N GLN A 250 -27.24 -6.93 24.20
CA GLN A 250 -26.30 -7.91 23.71
C GLN A 250 -24.90 -7.32 23.87
N GLN A 251 -24.01 -8.09 24.50
CA GLN A 251 -22.61 -7.71 24.61
C GLN A 251 -22.08 -7.37 23.21
N PRO A 252 -21.26 -6.32 23.08
CA PRO A 252 -20.76 -5.88 21.79
C PRO A 252 -20.17 -7.07 21.05
N GLY A 253 -20.87 -7.51 19.99
CA GLY A 253 -20.56 -8.74 19.27
C GLY A 253 -19.10 -8.73 18.83
N SER A 254 -18.38 -9.80 19.11
CA SER A 254 -16.99 -9.95 18.66
C SER A 254 -16.99 -9.92 17.13
N LYS A 255 -16.54 -8.80 16.53
CA LYS A 255 -16.41 -8.67 15.08
C LYS A 255 -15.47 -9.76 14.57
N MET A 256 -16.00 -10.67 13.76
CA MET A 256 -15.19 -11.73 13.16
C MET A 256 -14.50 -11.21 11.90
N HIS A 257 -13.17 -11.24 11.87
CA HIS A 257 -12.39 -10.80 10.71
C HIS A 257 -12.31 -11.92 9.68
N ARG A 258 -12.92 -11.72 8.51
CA ARG A 258 -12.85 -12.64 7.38
C ARG A 258 -11.73 -12.23 6.43
N LEU A 259 -10.74 -13.09 6.27
CA LEU A 259 -9.56 -12.85 5.42
C LEU A 259 -9.62 -13.73 4.16
N PRO A 260 -9.03 -13.30 3.03
CA PRO A 260 -8.89 -14.18 1.88
C PRO A 260 -7.89 -15.31 2.18
N PRO A 261 -7.96 -16.44 1.45
CA PRO A 261 -6.91 -17.45 1.43
C PRO A 261 -5.50 -16.85 1.25
N LEU A 262 -4.49 -17.47 1.87
CA LEU A 262 -3.09 -17.00 1.84
C LEU A 262 -2.57 -16.83 0.41
N SER A 263 -2.91 -17.74 -0.50
CA SER A 263 -2.55 -17.69 -1.92
C SER A 263 -3.01 -16.40 -2.62
N ILE A 264 -4.26 -15.98 -2.37
CA ILE A 264 -4.82 -14.73 -2.90
C ILE A 264 -4.11 -13.52 -2.28
N ALA A 265 -3.91 -13.54 -0.96
CA ALA A 265 -3.22 -12.45 -0.26
C ALA A 265 -1.80 -12.25 -0.80
N THR A 266 -1.04 -13.35 -0.94
CA THR A 266 0.30 -13.37 -1.51
C THR A 266 0.31 -12.81 -2.93
N GLN A 267 -0.58 -13.28 -3.80
CA GLN A 267 -0.65 -12.80 -5.18
C GLN A 267 -0.99 -11.31 -5.26
N ALA A 268 -1.92 -10.81 -4.46
CA ALA A 268 -2.27 -9.39 -4.47
C ALA A 268 -1.11 -8.52 -3.98
N VAL A 269 -0.40 -8.91 -2.90
CA VAL A 269 0.81 -8.22 -2.43
C VAL A 269 1.90 -8.22 -3.52
N GLN A 270 2.13 -9.35 -4.17
CA GLN A 270 3.06 -9.47 -5.31
C GLN A 270 2.65 -8.54 -6.47
N SER A 271 1.38 -8.55 -6.86
CA SER A 271 0.85 -7.72 -7.94
C SER A 271 1.04 -6.23 -7.65
N VAL A 272 0.77 -5.77 -6.42
CA VAL A 272 1.02 -4.38 -6.00
C VAL A 272 2.51 -4.05 -6.01
N SER A 273 3.36 -4.97 -5.53
CA SER A 273 4.82 -4.81 -5.59
C SER A 273 5.31 -4.63 -7.02
N ILE A 274 4.84 -5.47 -7.96
CA ILE A 274 5.17 -5.40 -9.39
C ILE A 274 4.74 -4.05 -9.98
N LEU A 275 3.55 -3.55 -9.64
CA LEU A 275 3.10 -2.23 -10.09
C LEU A 275 4.07 -1.12 -9.63
N ILE A 276 4.38 -1.05 -8.35
CA ILE A 276 5.27 -0.02 -7.78
C ILE A 276 6.69 -0.13 -8.35
N GLN A 277 7.22 -1.35 -8.49
CA GLN A 277 8.55 -1.58 -9.03
C GLN A 277 8.68 -1.15 -10.50
N ASN A 278 7.62 -1.29 -11.29
CA ASN A 278 7.72 -1.17 -12.74
C ASN A 278 7.12 0.11 -13.33
N VAL A 279 6.39 0.90 -12.54
CA VAL A 279 5.95 2.23 -12.98
C VAL A 279 7.15 3.17 -13.08
N SER A 280 7.53 3.56 -14.30
CA SER A 280 8.67 4.46 -14.54
C SER A 280 8.30 5.93 -14.46
N ARG A 281 7.06 6.32 -14.79
CA ARG A 281 6.65 7.73 -14.74
C ARG A 281 6.45 8.20 -13.31
N ALA A 282 7.04 9.34 -12.98
CA ALA A 282 6.84 10.01 -11.69
C ALA A 282 5.36 10.35 -11.45
N THR A 283 4.63 10.76 -12.50
CA THR A 283 3.19 11.05 -12.42
C THR A 283 2.36 9.82 -12.07
N SER A 284 2.62 8.70 -12.74
CA SER A 284 1.96 7.42 -12.46
C SER A 284 2.28 6.94 -11.03
N LEU A 285 3.54 7.02 -10.60
CA LEU A 285 3.93 6.68 -9.22
C LEU A 285 3.23 7.58 -8.19
N TYR A 286 3.18 8.89 -8.45
CA TYR A 286 2.48 9.85 -7.59
C TYR A 286 1.00 9.47 -7.43
N TYR A 287 0.32 9.12 -8.53
CA TYR A 287 -1.09 8.69 -8.46
C TYR A 287 -1.27 7.44 -7.60
N LEU A 288 -0.42 6.41 -7.75
CA LEU A 288 -0.49 5.19 -6.93
C LEU A 288 -0.30 5.48 -5.43
N LEU A 289 0.61 6.40 -5.07
CA LEU A 289 0.90 6.74 -3.68
C LEU A 289 -0.12 7.72 -3.07
N SER A 290 -0.80 8.52 -3.89
CA SER A 290 -1.64 9.63 -3.44
C SER A 290 -2.94 9.23 -2.71
N ASN A 291 -3.45 8.01 -2.93
CA ASN A 291 -4.75 7.58 -2.38
C ASN A 291 -4.66 6.97 -0.97
N ASN A 292 -3.51 7.05 -0.31
CA ASN A 292 -3.22 6.40 1.00
C ASN A 292 -3.39 4.86 1.03
N THR A 293 -3.93 4.25 -0.02
CA THR A 293 -4.14 2.81 -0.16
C THR A 293 -2.87 1.99 0.05
N VAL A 294 -1.72 2.51 -0.37
CA VAL A 294 -0.43 1.87 -0.14
C VAL A 294 -0.06 1.88 1.34
N ASN A 295 -0.42 2.92 2.09
CA ASN A 295 -0.20 2.96 3.54
C ASN A 295 -1.11 1.96 4.26
N ASP A 296 -2.36 1.81 3.81
CA ASP A 296 -3.26 0.78 4.34
C ASP A 296 -2.67 -0.63 4.12
N LEU A 297 -1.99 -0.86 2.98
CA LEU A 297 -1.26 -2.11 2.74
C LEU A 297 0.02 -2.23 3.58
N ILE A 298 0.75 -1.14 3.85
CA ILE A 298 1.90 -1.16 4.78
C ILE A 298 1.41 -1.61 6.16
N GLU A 299 0.22 -1.18 6.59
CA GLU A 299 -0.39 -1.56 7.86
C GLU A 299 -1.07 -2.94 7.83
N LEU A 300 -0.78 -3.79 6.83
CA LEU A 300 -1.38 -5.11 6.70
C LEU A 300 -1.25 -5.92 8.00
N PRO A 301 -2.38 -6.34 8.62
CA PRO A 301 -2.37 -6.97 9.94
C PRO A 301 -1.95 -8.45 9.84
N MET A 302 -0.66 -8.70 9.70
CA MET A 302 -0.08 -10.04 9.55
C MET A 302 -0.43 -11.00 10.69
N HIS A 303 -0.67 -10.48 11.91
CA HIS A 303 -1.09 -11.29 13.04
C HIS A 303 -2.49 -11.91 12.84
N LEU A 304 -3.41 -11.23 12.13
CA LEU A 304 -4.73 -11.78 11.83
C LEU A 304 -4.64 -12.96 10.87
N TYR A 305 -3.70 -12.92 9.93
CA TYR A 305 -3.38 -14.02 9.03
C TYR A 305 -2.80 -15.22 9.79
N LYS A 306 -1.81 -15.01 10.68
CA LYS A 306 -1.24 -16.08 11.53
C LYS A 306 -2.36 -16.76 12.33
N ARG A 307 -3.27 -15.97 12.90
CA ARG A 307 -4.40 -16.47 13.68
C ARG A 307 -5.44 -17.21 12.83
N ALA A 308 -5.79 -16.69 11.65
CA ALA A 308 -6.73 -17.35 10.75
C ALA A 308 -6.22 -18.71 10.29
N GLU A 309 -4.91 -18.82 10.06
CA GLU A 309 -4.24 -20.07 9.75
C GLU A 309 -4.25 -21.06 10.91
N LEU A 310 -3.91 -20.62 12.13
CA LEU A 310 -4.00 -21.45 13.31
C LEU A 310 -5.43 -21.98 13.53
N ASN A 311 -6.45 -21.14 13.32
CA ASN A 311 -7.85 -21.54 13.39
C ASN A 311 -8.23 -22.55 12.31
N ALA A 312 -7.74 -22.38 11.08
CA ALA A 312 -7.96 -23.33 9.99
C ALA A 312 -7.31 -24.70 10.27
N LEU A 313 -6.09 -24.71 10.82
CA LEU A 313 -5.39 -25.93 11.23
C LEU A 313 -6.13 -26.65 12.35
N HIS A 314 -6.58 -25.91 13.36
CA HIS A 314 -7.37 -26.47 14.46
C HIS A 314 -8.69 -27.09 13.94
N THR A 315 -9.35 -26.43 12.98
CA THR A 315 -10.57 -26.97 12.34
C THR A 315 -10.28 -28.28 11.61
N ARG A 316 -9.26 -28.31 10.73
CA ARG A 316 -8.84 -29.52 9.99
C ARG A 316 -8.44 -30.66 10.93
N TYR A 317 -7.79 -30.33 12.04
CA TYR A 317 -7.44 -31.28 13.07
C TYR A 317 -8.70 -31.86 13.72
N ASN A 318 -9.61 -31.02 14.21
CA ASN A 318 -10.84 -31.47 14.85
C ASN A 318 -11.71 -32.35 13.94
N GLU A 319 -11.81 -32.01 12.64
CA GLU A 319 -12.48 -32.84 11.64
C GLU A 319 -11.88 -34.24 11.57
N ARG A 320 -10.54 -34.36 11.43
CA ARG A 320 -9.84 -35.66 11.40
C ARG A 320 -10.05 -36.48 12.68
N TYR A 321 -10.16 -35.82 13.83
CA TYR A 321 -10.39 -36.49 15.11
C TYR A 321 -11.84 -36.92 15.31
N SER A 322 -12.79 -36.12 14.83
CA SER A 322 -14.22 -36.44 14.88
C SER A 322 -14.55 -37.72 14.12
N HIS A 323 -13.86 -37.99 13.01
CA HIS A 323 -14.01 -39.23 12.24
C HIS A 323 -13.43 -40.48 12.94
N ARG A 324 -12.60 -40.32 13.99
CA ARG A 324 -11.92 -41.43 14.67
C ARG A 324 -12.63 -41.93 15.94
N LYS A 325 -13.83 -41.41 16.23
CA LYS A 325 -14.55 -41.57 17.51
C LYS A 325 -14.92 -43.01 17.93
N ASN A 326 -14.69 -44.02 17.09
CA ASN A 326 -15.07 -45.40 17.40
C ASN A 326 -14.01 -46.25 18.11
N ASN A 327 -12.77 -45.81 18.32
CA ASN A 327 -11.80 -46.62 19.09
C ASN A 327 -10.72 -45.75 19.76
N LYS A 328 -10.80 -45.64 21.10
CA LYS A 328 -9.82 -45.05 22.04
C LYS A 328 -9.27 -43.67 21.65
N GLN A 329 -9.82 -42.62 22.27
CA GLN A 329 -9.38 -41.23 22.07
C GLN A 329 -7.90 -41.02 22.42
N PRO A 330 -7.07 -40.54 21.48
CA PRO A 330 -5.84 -39.84 21.81
C PRO A 330 -6.19 -38.42 22.29
N SER A 331 -5.57 -37.97 23.37
CA SER A 331 -5.63 -36.57 23.81
C SER A 331 -5.12 -35.64 22.71
N PRO A 332 -5.71 -34.45 22.52
CA PRO A 332 -5.18 -33.46 21.59
C PRO A 332 -3.73 -33.09 21.96
N PRO A 333 -2.83 -32.82 20.98
CA PRO A 333 -1.48 -32.41 21.25
C PRO A 333 -1.50 -31.07 21.99
N PRO A 334 -0.50 -30.83 22.86
CA PRO A 334 -0.41 -29.60 23.63
C PRO A 334 -0.28 -28.39 22.70
N VAL A 335 -1.09 -27.36 22.98
CA VAL A 335 -1.19 -26.10 22.21
C VAL A 335 0.14 -25.31 22.18
N SER A 336 1.07 -25.63 23.07
CA SER A 336 2.37 -24.96 23.21
C SER A 336 3.23 -25.03 21.95
N ASP A 337 3.16 -26.13 21.18
CA ASP A 337 3.93 -26.26 19.93
C ASP A 337 3.36 -25.41 18.79
N TRP A 338 2.13 -24.91 18.91
CA TRP A 338 1.48 -24.18 17.83
C TRP A 338 1.93 -22.73 17.74
N MET A 339 2.50 -22.15 18.81
CA MET A 339 3.01 -20.78 18.77
C MET A 339 4.26 -20.63 17.90
N ASN A 340 5.03 -21.70 17.71
CA ASN A 340 6.19 -21.74 16.82
C ASN A 340 5.85 -22.28 15.43
N TYR A 341 4.59 -22.61 15.16
CA TYR A 341 4.18 -23.11 13.86
C TYR A 341 4.16 -21.96 12.86
N GLN A 342 5.13 -21.97 11.94
CA GLN A 342 5.11 -21.17 10.74
C GLN A 342 4.79 -22.08 9.56
N SER A 343 3.68 -21.83 8.87
CA SER A 343 3.41 -22.54 7.63
C SER A 343 4.30 -22.01 6.50
N SER A 344 4.55 -22.86 5.51
CA SER A 344 5.25 -22.43 4.29
C SER A 344 4.51 -21.32 3.55
N GLU A 345 3.17 -21.37 3.50
CA GLU A 345 2.33 -20.38 2.81
C GLU A 345 2.39 -19.01 3.50
N MET A 346 2.45 -19.01 4.84
CA MET A 346 2.57 -17.78 5.62
C MET A 346 3.97 -17.17 5.49
N ASN A 347 5.02 -18.00 5.46
CA ASN A 347 6.38 -17.54 5.22
C ASN A 347 6.55 -16.96 3.81
N GLU A 348 5.87 -17.54 2.82
CA GLU A 348 5.80 -16.98 1.47
C GLU A 348 5.14 -15.60 1.48
N LEU A 349 3.97 -15.45 2.12
CA LEU A 349 3.30 -14.14 2.27
C LEU A 349 4.22 -13.10 2.93
N VAL A 350 4.88 -13.45 4.04
CA VAL A 350 5.84 -12.57 4.74
C VAL A 350 6.99 -12.16 3.81
N THR A 351 7.56 -13.11 3.08
CA THR A 351 8.66 -12.86 2.14
C THR A 351 8.27 -11.88 1.05
N HIS A 352 7.08 -12.05 0.46
CA HIS A 352 6.56 -11.14 -0.55
C HIS A 352 6.18 -9.78 0.03
N PHE A 353 5.66 -9.74 1.25
CA PHE A 353 5.35 -8.50 1.95
C PHE A 353 6.61 -7.66 2.22
N VAL A 354 7.68 -8.27 2.73
CA VAL A 354 8.95 -7.54 2.92
C VAL A 354 9.59 -7.14 1.60
N SER A 355 9.43 -7.94 0.54
CA SER A 355 9.83 -7.54 -0.82
C SER A 355 9.04 -6.33 -1.33
N PHE A 356 7.75 -6.24 -1.00
CA PHE A 356 6.93 -5.06 -1.25
C PHE A 356 7.45 -3.83 -0.48
N LEU A 357 7.73 -3.97 0.83
CA LEU A 357 8.30 -2.87 1.63
C LEU A 357 9.65 -2.40 1.05
N LYS A 358 10.50 -3.32 0.61
CA LYS A 358 11.77 -3.00 -0.07
C LYS A 358 11.53 -2.19 -1.34
N SER A 359 10.54 -2.59 -2.13
CA SER A 359 10.19 -1.93 -3.39
C SER A 359 9.74 -0.49 -3.14
N LEU A 360 8.95 -0.27 -2.09
CA LEU A 360 8.56 1.06 -1.65
C LEU A 360 9.76 1.88 -1.20
N ALA A 361 10.61 1.31 -0.33
CA ALA A 361 11.80 2.00 0.17
C ALA A 361 12.73 2.46 -0.96
N MET A 362 12.90 1.63 -2.00
CA MET A 362 13.67 1.99 -3.20
C MET A 362 13.04 3.12 -4.03
N ARG A 363 11.74 3.40 -3.85
CA ARG A 363 11.01 4.49 -4.51
C ARG A 363 10.83 5.74 -3.63
N VAL A 364 11.32 5.73 -2.39
CA VAL A 364 11.31 6.91 -1.52
C VAL A 364 12.39 7.89 -1.95
N ASN A 365 11.97 9.08 -2.37
CA ASN A 365 12.82 10.21 -2.72
C ASN A 365 12.22 11.50 -2.12
N GLY A 366 12.87 12.64 -2.33
CA GLY A 366 12.43 13.94 -1.77
C GLY A 366 10.98 14.31 -2.10
N GLU A 367 10.46 13.86 -3.24
CA GLU A 367 9.10 14.18 -3.70
C GLU A 367 8.05 13.19 -3.17
N THR A 368 8.43 11.91 -2.99
CA THR A 368 7.51 10.84 -2.57
C THR A 368 7.52 10.60 -1.07
N LEU A 369 8.53 11.06 -0.34
CA LEU A 369 8.65 10.87 1.12
C LEU A 369 7.41 11.36 1.88
N GLN A 370 6.79 12.45 1.41
CA GLN A 370 5.58 13.00 2.03
C GLN A 370 4.40 12.03 2.09
N PHE A 371 4.38 10.97 1.27
CA PHE A 371 3.33 9.95 1.31
C PHE A 371 3.51 8.97 2.46
N PHE A 372 4.74 8.82 2.97
CA PHE A 372 5.08 7.87 4.03
C PHE A 372 5.31 8.54 5.39
N LEU A 373 5.34 9.87 5.43
CA LEU A 373 5.44 10.65 6.67
C LEU A 373 4.07 11.26 7.03
N GLY A 374 3.47 10.73 8.08
CA GLY A 374 2.32 11.37 8.73
C GLY A 374 2.80 12.34 9.77
N TYR A 375 2.59 13.64 9.59
CA TYR A 375 2.75 14.58 10.69
C TYR A 375 1.44 14.54 11.49
N ALA A 376 1.52 14.37 12.80
CA ALA A 376 0.39 14.62 13.69
C ALA A 376 -0.04 16.07 13.45
N HIS A 377 -1.00 16.25 12.54
CA HIS A 377 -1.67 17.51 12.41
C HIS A 377 -2.29 17.76 13.77
N GLU A 378 -1.91 18.88 14.38
CA GLU A 378 -2.64 19.46 15.50
C GLU A 378 -4.11 19.28 15.17
N SER A 379 -4.76 18.33 15.83
CA SER A 379 -6.15 17.98 15.61
C SER A 379 -6.94 19.22 16.01
N THR A 380 -7.09 20.13 15.04
CA THR A 380 -7.45 21.52 15.30
C THR A 380 -8.90 21.66 15.72
N ASN A 381 -9.64 20.56 15.87
CA ASN A 381 -11.03 20.56 16.26
C ASN A 381 -11.39 19.31 17.05
N GLY A 382 -11.55 19.52 18.36
CA GLY A 382 -12.06 18.51 19.26
C GLY A 382 -12.34 19.04 20.66
N GLY A 383 -12.77 20.30 20.79
CA GLY A 383 -13.63 20.73 21.90
C GLY A 383 -13.19 20.43 23.33
N ALA A 384 -11.89 20.48 23.65
CA ALA A 384 -11.50 20.66 25.04
C ALA A 384 -11.86 22.11 25.41
N GLU A 385 -13.05 22.28 26.02
CA GLU A 385 -13.47 23.49 26.71
C GLU A 385 -12.26 24.04 27.47
N LYS A 386 -11.71 25.13 26.93
CA LYS A 386 -10.62 25.85 27.54
C LYS A 386 -11.16 26.40 28.85
N ALA A 387 -10.87 25.71 29.96
CA ALA A 387 -11.20 26.17 31.29
C ALA A 387 -10.65 27.60 31.43
N PRO A 388 -11.51 28.62 31.61
CA PRO A 388 -11.07 30.01 31.69
C PRO A 388 -10.59 30.27 33.12
N GLY A 389 -9.29 30.21 33.37
CA GLY A 389 -8.78 30.62 34.69
C GLY A 389 -7.33 30.23 34.94
N GLY A 390 -6.40 31.07 34.50
CA GLY A 390 -4.98 30.89 34.82
C GLY A 390 -4.11 31.94 34.16
N SER A 391 -4.26 33.19 34.55
CA SER A 391 -3.35 34.28 34.20
C SER A 391 -2.00 34.04 34.90
N SER A 392 -0.97 33.63 34.17
CA SER A 392 0.41 33.75 34.63
C SER A 392 1.29 34.12 33.44
N GLU A 393 1.67 35.40 33.42
CA GLU A 393 2.59 36.03 32.48
C GLU A 393 4.00 35.47 32.68
N ALA A 394 4.35 34.43 31.93
CA ALA A 394 5.72 33.98 31.76
C ALA A 394 5.94 33.65 30.28
N GLU A 395 5.98 34.70 29.44
CA GLU A 395 6.43 34.61 28.05
C GLU A 395 7.94 34.34 28.04
N GLY A 396 8.32 33.07 28.17
CA GLY A 396 9.64 32.61 27.79
C GLY A 396 9.69 32.51 26.26
N THR A 397 10.46 33.38 25.61
CA THR A 397 10.85 33.24 24.20
C THR A 397 11.56 31.91 23.99
N LEU A 398 10.81 30.88 23.61
CA LEU A 398 11.38 29.62 23.13
C LEU A 398 12.15 29.91 21.84
N SER A 399 13.38 29.42 21.78
CA SER A 399 14.22 29.50 20.59
C SER A 399 13.51 28.83 19.41
N GLY A 400 13.58 29.40 18.21
CA GLY A 400 12.96 28.82 17.01
C GLY A 400 13.41 27.38 16.71
N HIS A 401 14.56 26.96 17.25
CA HIS A 401 15.04 25.58 17.20
C HIS A 401 14.17 24.60 18.02
N ASP A 402 13.73 25.01 19.21
CA ASP A 402 12.91 24.15 20.08
C ASP A 402 11.51 23.94 19.47
N MET A 403 10.98 24.98 18.81
CA MET A 403 9.72 24.89 18.08
C MET A 403 9.78 23.87 16.92
N LEU A 404 10.91 23.79 16.20
CA LEU A 404 11.10 22.79 15.14
C LEU A 404 11.19 21.36 15.68
N LEU A 405 11.91 21.16 16.79
CA LEU A 405 12.01 19.85 17.45
C LEU A 405 10.66 19.38 17.98
N GLU A 406 9.86 20.29 18.53
CA GLU A 406 8.53 19.97 19.03
C GLU A 406 7.57 19.59 17.90
N GLN A 407 7.64 20.28 16.76
CA GLN A 407 6.87 19.92 15.56
C GLN A 407 7.24 18.54 15.00
N CYS A 408 8.47 18.06 15.23
CA CYS A 408 8.93 16.75 14.79
C CYS A 408 8.58 15.61 15.75
N ARG A 409 8.13 15.89 16.99
CA ARG A 409 7.76 14.85 17.98
C ARG A 409 6.52 14.02 17.61
N GLY A 410 5.69 14.50 16.69
CA GLY A 410 4.45 13.84 16.28
C GLY A 410 4.52 13.12 14.94
N VAL A 411 5.72 12.78 14.45
CA VAL A 411 5.86 12.14 13.13
C VAL A 411 5.54 10.66 13.25
N ASN A 412 4.63 10.18 12.42
CA ASN A 412 4.38 8.78 12.15
C ASN A 412 5.10 8.40 10.85
N PHE A 413 5.86 7.32 10.88
CA PHE A 413 6.52 6.77 9.69
C PHE A 413 6.18 5.28 9.57
N PRO A 414 4.98 4.95 9.02
CA PRO A 414 4.47 3.58 8.97
C PRO A 414 5.41 2.62 8.24
N LEU A 415 6.03 3.06 7.13
CA LEU A 415 6.94 2.21 6.36
C LEU A 415 8.16 1.77 7.19
N TYR A 416 8.77 2.68 7.95
CA TYR A 416 9.89 2.36 8.84
C TYR A 416 9.44 1.49 10.01
N ALA A 417 8.35 1.86 10.68
CA ALA A 417 7.82 1.09 11.81
C ALA A 417 7.49 -0.35 11.40
N ARG A 418 6.88 -0.50 10.22
CA ARG A 418 6.52 -1.80 9.68
C ARG A 418 7.74 -2.65 9.34
N ALA A 419 8.75 -2.06 8.71
CA ALA A 419 10.01 -2.77 8.44
C ALA A 419 10.69 -3.24 9.73
N LEU A 420 10.67 -2.40 10.79
CA LEU A 420 11.28 -2.72 12.07
C LEU A 420 10.68 -3.95 12.74
N GLU A 421 9.38 -4.21 12.58
CA GLU A 421 8.72 -5.41 13.12
C GLU A 421 9.33 -6.72 12.55
N PHE A 422 9.86 -6.68 11.33
CA PHE A 422 10.51 -7.82 10.68
C PHE A 422 12.00 -7.96 11.01
N CYS A 423 12.57 -7.08 11.84
CA CYS A 423 13.96 -7.20 12.27
C CYS A 423 14.16 -8.28 13.35
N SER A 424 13.09 -8.85 13.90
CA SER A 424 13.17 -9.79 15.04
C SER A 424 13.97 -11.07 14.73
N VAL A 425 14.47 -11.72 15.78
CA VAL A 425 15.26 -12.96 15.66
C VAL A 425 14.41 -14.15 15.19
N GLU A 426 13.10 -14.10 15.41
CA GLU A 426 12.14 -15.15 15.06
C GLU A 426 11.82 -15.20 13.55
N GLU A 427 12.10 -14.12 12.83
CA GLU A 427 11.86 -14.03 11.40
C GLU A 427 12.95 -14.74 10.59
N ASP A 428 12.61 -15.13 9.36
CA ASP A 428 13.57 -15.72 8.44
C ASP A 428 14.78 -14.79 8.20
N SER A 429 15.95 -15.38 7.97
CA SER A 429 17.18 -14.64 7.79
C SER A 429 17.16 -13.65 6.63
N PHE A 430 16.50 -14.00 5.51
CA PHE A 430 16.36 -13.13 4.35
C PHE A 430 15.40 -11.98 4.65
N VAL A 431 14.26 -12.28 5.28
CA VAL A 431 13.24 -11.31 5.71
C VAL A 431 13.87 -10.26 6.63
N ARG A 432 14.58 -10.71 7.67
CA ARG A 432 15.27 -9.84 8.62
C ARG A 432 16.32 -8.96 7.97
N VAL A 433 17.23 -9.53 7.16
CA VAL A 433 18.28 -8.75 6.51
C VAL A 433 17.68 -7.70 5.56
N THR A 434 16.63 -8.05 4.84
CA THR A 434 15.94 -7.11 3.95
C THR A 434 15.28 -5.98 4.74
N ALA A 435 14.57 -6.28 5.81
CA ALA A 435 13.97 -5.31 6.72
C ALA A 435 15.01 -4.36 7.34
N MET A 436 16.13 -4.92 7.82
CA MET A 436 17.23 -4.13 8.36
C MET A 436 17.84 -3.18 7.31
N ASN A 437 18.04 -3.65 6.08
CA ASN A 437 18.55 -2.81 4.99
C ASN A 437 17.60 -1.64 4.70
N ILE A 438 16.28 -1.85 4.77
CA ILE A 438 15.28 -0.77 4.64
C ILE A 438 15.48 0.26 5.76
N CYS A 439 15.52 -0.19 7.02
CA CYS A 439 15.70 0.70 8.19
C CYS A 439 17.02 1.48 8.14
N LEU A 440 18.13 0.82 7.82
CA LEU A 440 19.46 1.43 7.70
C LEU A 440 19.51 2.44 6.56
N ASN A 441 18.89 2.14 5.42
CA ASN A 441 18.79 3.09 4.30
C ASN A 441 18.05 4.35 4.71
N PHE A 442 16.93 4.25 5.44
CA PHE A 442 16.22 5.45 5.93
C PHE A 442 17.06 6.28 6.92
N MET A 443 17.81 5.64 7.82
CA MET A 443 18.72 6.37 8.70
C MET A 443 19.83 7.07 7.91
N ARG A 444 20.35 6.43 6.85
CA ARG A 444 21.32 7.06 5.95
C ARG A 444 20.73 8.28 5.25
N LEU A 445 19.48 8.22 4.81
CA LEU A 445 18.81 9.37 4.17
C LEU A 445 18.68 10.58 5.12
N ALA A 446 18.64 10.33 6.44
CA ALA A 446 18.61 11.40 7.44
C ALA A 446 19.99 12.03 7.72
N THR A 447 21.09 11.30 7.49
CA THR A 447 22.45 11.75 7.84
C THR A 447 23.27 12.30 6.67
N VAL A 448 22.91 11.99 5.41
CA VAL A 448 23.64 12.51 4.25
C VAL A 448 23.45 14.03 4.17
N GLU A 449 24.53 14.76 4.45
CA GLU A 449 24.62 16.20 4.25
C GLU A 449 24.79 16.50 2.75
N SER A 450 24.11 17.56 2.28
CA SER A 450 24.30 18.03 0.90
C SER A 450 25.69 18.64 0.80
N SER A 451 26.69 17.84 0.45
CA SER A 451 28.03 18.31 0.13
C SER A 451 28.07 19.20 -1.12
N ALA A 452 26.93 19.43 -1.78
CA ALA A 452 26.79 20.32 -2.93
C ALA A 452 26.67 21.79 -2.50
N ALA A 453 27.69 22.30 -1.79
CA ALA A 453 28.07 23.69 -1.99
C ALA A 453 29.02 23.69 -3.20
N PRO A 454 28.55 24.00 -4.42
CA PRO A 454 29.48 24.24 -5.53
C PRO A 454 30.29 25.47 -5.12
N ASP A 455 31.55 25.26 -4.79
CA ASP A 455 32.50 26.32 -4.52
C ASP A 455 32.52 27.27 -5.72
N SER A 456 31.82 28.38 -5.56
CA SER A 456 31.89 29.58 -6.38
C SER A 456 33.20 30.32 -6.09
N SER A 457 34.33 29.63 -6.22
CA SER A 457 35.66 30.24 -6.27
C SER A 457 36.39 29.71 -7.47
N SER A 458 35.99 30.27 -8.62
CA SER A 458 36.85 30.45 -9.77
C SER A 458 38.13 31.17 -9.34
N SER A 459 39.20 30.42 -9.08
CA SER A 459 40.55 30.91 -9.24
C SER A 459 41.29 29.87 -10.08
N SER A 460 41.22 30.05 -11.40
CA SER A 460 42.07 29.35 -12.35
C SER A 460 43.54 29.58 -11.98
N PRO A 461 44.32 28.55 -11.61
CA PRO A 461 45.75 28.63 -11.72
C PRO A 461 46.08 28.29 -13.17
N MET A 462 46.55 29.28 -13.93
CA MET A 462 47.33 28.99 -15.13
C MET A 462 48.57 28.22 -14.67
N HIS A 463 48.69 26.94 -15.01
CA HIS A 463 49.99 26.28 -15.04
C HIS A 463 49.99 25.09 -16.00
N ASP A 464 50.47 25.40 -17.20
CA ASP A 464 51.57 24.74 -17.92
C ASP A 464 51.79 23.23 -17.67
N ASP A 465 51.50 22.47 -18.73
CA ASP A 465 52.35 21.43 -19.32
C ASP A 465 53.39 20.77 -18.40
N ASP A 466 52.99 19.72 -17.69
CA ASP A 466 53.94 18.69 -17.24
C ASP A 466 53.36 17.30 -17.53
N GLU A 467 53.83 16.73 -18.64
CA GLU A 467 53.70 15.31 -18.95
C GLU A 467 54.53 14.51 -17.94
N ASN A 468 53.89 13.95 -16.92
CA ASN A 468 54.51 12.87 -16.16
C ASN A 468 53.49 11.83 -15.68
N ASP A 469 53.81 10.60 -16.06
CA ASP A 469 53.35 9.34 -15.50
C ASP A 469 53.20 9.39 -13.97
N ASP A 470 52.04 8.98 -13.45
CA ASP A 470 52.05 7.97 -12.39
C ASP A 470 50.75 7.16 -12.33
N CYS A 471 50.94 5.86 -12.22
CA CYS A 471 49.96 4.80 -12.33
C CYS A 471 49.23 4.58 -11.00
N GLY A 472 48.46 5.58 -10.56
CA GLY A 472 47.60 5.46 -9.39
C GLY A 472 46.35 4.66 -9.71
N GLU A 473 46.43 3.33 -9.60
CA GLU A 473 45.29 2.40 -9.64
C GLU A 473 44.36 2.67 -8.44
N VAL A 474 43.58 3.75 -8.53
CA VAL A 474 42.49 4.03 -7.60
C VAL A 474 41.41 3.00 -7.87
N LEU A 475 41.46 1.91 -7.10
CA LEU A 475 40.41 0.90 -7.08
C LEU A 475 39.05 1.62 -6.94
N PRO A 476 38.11 1.42 -7.88
CA PRO A 476 36.78 1.99 -7.77
C PRO A 476 36.09 1.30 -6.59
N THR A 477 36.20 1.91 -5.42
CA THR A 477 35.42 1.58 -4.22
C THR A 477 34.03 2.22 -4.27
N SER A 478 33.58 2.64 -5.46
CA SER A 478 32.17 2.89 -5.73
C SER A 478 31.43 1.58 -5.60
N ALA A 479 31.02 1.27 -4.37
CA ALA A 479 29.99 0.29 -4.10
C ALA A 479 28.83 0.54 -5.09
N PRO A 480 28.13 -0.50 -5.58
CA PRO A 480 27.02 -0.37 -6.50
C PRO A 480 25.84 0.31 -5.78
N THR A 481 25.97 1.61 -5.61
CA THR A 481 25.05 2.51 -4.95
C THR A 481 24.03 2.92 -6.00
N GLY A 482 23.11 2.01 -6.31
CA GLY A 482 22.08 2.26 -7.31
C GLY A 482 21.24 3.48 -6.95
N VAL A 483 21.17 4.46 -7.87
CA VAL A 483 20.17 5.53 -8.12
C VAL A 483 19.66 6.39 -6.95
N LEU A 484 19.81 5.97 -5.69
CA LEU A 484 19.40 6.71 -4.49
C LEU A 484 20.30 7.92 -4.18
N HIS A 485 21.45 8.05 -4.84
CA HIS A 485 22.46 9.06 -4.51
C HIS A 485 22.39 10.34 -5.34
N ASP A 486 21.72 10.32 -6.50
CA ASP A 486 21.50 11.52 -7.30
C ASP A 486 20.23 12.27 -6.91
N ALA A 487 19.48 11.73 -5.93
CA ALA A 487 18.28 12.38 -5.44
C ALA A 487 18.64 13.67 -4.68
N SER A 488 17.98 14.77 -5.04
CA SER A 488 18.03 16.03 -4.29
C SER A 488 17.87 15.74 -2.80
N THR A 489 18.80 16.24 -1.98
CA THR A 489 18.77 16.00 -0.54
C THR A 489 17.42 16.37 0.05
N PHE A 490 16.91 15.52 0.95
CA PHE A 490 15.63 15.76 1.60
C PHE A 490 15.60 17.13 2.30
N PRO A 491 14.42 17.79 2.35
CA PRO A 491 14.23 18.97 3.16
C PRO A 491 14.75 18.74 4.59
N PHE A 492 15.46 19.72 5.16
CA PHE A 492 16.08 19.59 6.49
C PHE A 492 15.07 19.13 7.56
N ARG A 493 13.85 19.67 7.53
CA ARG A 493 12.75 19.26 8.41
C ARG A 493 12.48 17.76 8.34
N ASP A 494 12.39 17.20 7.13
CA ASP A 494 12.09 15.78 6.94
C ASP A 494 13.25 14.89 7.42
N ARG A 495 14.50 15.33 7.23
CA ARG A 495 15.68 14.61 7.78
C ARG A 495 15.67 14.58 9.30
N VAL A 496 15.40 15.72 9.95
CA VAL A 496 15.29 15.80 11.42
C VAL A 496 14.15 14.93 11.92
N ALA A 497 13.00 14.96 11.25
CA ALA A 497 11.85 14.11 11.56
C ALA A 497 12.20 12.62 11.48
N ILE A 498 12.86 12.18 10.40
CA ILE A 498 13.30 10.79 10.24
C ILE A 498 14.34 10.42 11.31
N ALA A 499 15.34 11.27 11.54
CA ALA A 499 16.38 11.03 12.54
C ALA A 499 15.76 10.86 13.93
N GLN A 500 14.91 11.79 14.34
CA GLN A 500 14.23 11.74 15.63
C GLN A 500 13.35 10.50 15.77
N TYR A 501 12.62 10.13 14.71
CA TYR A 501 11.78 8.94 14.71
C TYR A 501 12.60 7.64 14.77
N ALA A 502 13.66 7.52 13.97
CA ALA A 502 14.47 6.30 13.89
C ALA A 502 15.39 6.13 15.11
N SER A 503 15.86 7.24 15.71
CA SER A 503 16.78 7.23 16.85
C SER A 503 16.09 7.09 18.22
N THR A 504 14.78 6.84 18.28
CA THR A 504 14.12 6.51 19.54
C THR A 504 14.77 5.26 20.15
N PRO A 505 15.23 5.28 21.43
CA PRO A 505 16.02 4.21 22.02
C PRO A 505 15.40 2.81 21.92
N SER A 506 14.08 2.70 22.04
CA SER A 506 13.35 1.44 21.86
C SER A 506 13.54 0.84 20.46
N ARG A 507 13.41 1.67 19.42
CA ARG A 507 13.54 1.25 18.01
C ARG A 507 14.96 0.89 17.62
N VAL A 508 15.93 1.65 18.13
CA VAL A 508 17.35 1.32 17.97
C VAL A 508 17.63 -0.02 18.65
N GLY A 509 17.07 -0.26 19.84
CA GLY A 509 17.14 -1.54 20.52
C GLY A 509 16.60 -2.70 19.67
N ASP A 510 15.43 -2.53 19.06
CA ASP A 510 14.82 -3.54 18.19
C ASP A 510 15.67 -3.84 16.94
N LEU A 511 16.32 -2.81 16.38
CA LEU A 511 17.19 -2.94 15.21
C LEU A 511 18.54 -3.60 15.55
N VAL A 512 19.11 -3.29 16.72
CA VAL A 512 20.47 -3.70 17.12
C VAL A 512 20.47 -5.04 17.88
N SER A 513 19.43 -5.35 18.65
CA SER A 513 19.32 -6.59 19.43
C SER A 513 19.58 -7.88 18.63
N PRO A 514 19.06 -8.05 17.40
CA PRO A 514 19.36 -9.20 16.56
C PRO A 514 20.84 -9.29 16.15
N LEU A 515 21.51 -8.14 15.96
CA LEU A 515 22.95 -8.08 15.66
C LEU A 515 23.76 -8.51 16.86
N CYS A 516 23.47 -7.97 18.05
CA CYS A 516 24.14 -8.35 19.29
C CYS A 516 23.96 -9.84 19.58
N THR A 517 22.76 -10.37 19.44
CA THR A 517 22.47 -11.80 19.66
C THR A 517 23.28 -12.69 18.72
N ARG A 518 23.40 -12.32 17.44
CA ARG A 518 24.23 -13.04 16.47
C ARG A 518 25.72 -12.96 16.80
N LEU A 519 26.22 -11.78 17.16
CA LEU A 519 27.61 -11.59 17.55
C LEU A 519 27.95 -12.42 18.80
N THR A 520 27.08 -12.41 19.82
CA THR A 520 27.25 -13.25 21.01
C THR A 520 27.23 -14.74 20.66
N SER A 521 26.33 -15.18 19.77
CA SER A 521 26.30 -16.58 19.31
C SER A 521 27.57 -16.97 18.54
N GLN A 522 28.12 -16.08 17.71
CA GLN A 522 29.36 -16.34 16.97
C GLN A 522 30.58 -16.35 17.88
N LEU A 523 30.66 -15.42 18.84
CA LEU A 523 31.74 -15.36 19.83
C LEU A 523 31.72 -16.60 20.73
N GLY A 524 30.54 -17.07 21.18
CA GLY A 524 30.43 -18.30 21.96
C GLY A 524 30.85 -19.56 21.18
N GLN A 525 30.65 -19.59 19.86
CA GLN A 525 31.17 -20.68 19.02
C GLN A 525 32.70 -20.65 18.89
N ILE A 526 33.30 -19.46 18.86
CA ILE A 526 34.76 -19.30 18.83
C ILE A 526 35.36 -19.75 20.18
N GLU A 527 34.77 -19.35 21.30
CA GLU A 527 35.23 -19.75 22.65
C GLU A 527 35.09 -21.25 22.90
N GLY A 528 34.11 -21.93 22.29
CA GLY A 528 33.98 -23.38 22.38
C GLY A 528 34.93 -24.18 21.46
N ALA A 529 35.58 -23.51 20.50
CA ALA A 529 36.49 -24.12 19.53
C ALA A 529 37.97 -23.96 19.90
N VAL A 530 38.29 -22.99 20.77
CA VAL A 530 39.62 -22.76 21.38
C VAL A 530 39.74 -23.62 22.63
#